data_AF-A0A967HLD2-F1
#
_entry.id   AF-A0A967HLD2-F1
#
_cell.length_a   1.000
_cell.length_b   1.000
_cell.length_c   1.000
_cell.angle_alpha   90.00
_cell.angle_beta   90.00
_cell.angle_gamma   90.00
#
_symmetry.space_group_name_H-M   'P 1'
#
loop_
_entity.id
_entity.type
_entity.pdbx_description
1 polymer ?
#
loop_
_entity_poly.entity_id
_entity_poly.type
_entity_poly.pdbx_seq_one_letter_code
_entity_poly.pdbx_strand_id
1 'polypeptide(L)'
;MPATRSREWTRAALPATAALALGLAAACGGDPAGVEPGDAMRVEIRGLAPIDPADGVYELWARDRGGVPHSLGRVPAGADFDPLVLEFRVPASGARGLDLTLEPPGDEDERPSRYRIMSGRFEGTRAELSIEGSVTDGRPFVREPGHHSLFTSSNNVAEGYPSAENAGLWLFSIYVNLNEHGSREVHLVPLDPAWLYEGWIVHRPGTAEEVWISYGKYRPDLYGLLTSRDNTGSGPFSGDEDFRNGGVEDVPGDEWTTNIFDLEIPGGLELPLALDAVDPGTGQALWYHVITVEPAFDEPEPLLQERPFVIRPYRNPIGEGRASDPRRIIYQDNDPVGLAAPAG
;
A
#
# COMPACT_ATOMS: atom_id res chain seq x y z
N MET A 1 -54.96 7.90 20.65
CA MET A 1 -55.57 6.54 20.60
C MET A 1 -55.01 5.83 19.38
N PRO A 2 -54.24 4.75 19.56
CA PRO A 2 -53.50 4.08 18.49
C PRO A 2 -54.37 2.99 17.84
N ALA A 3 -54.25 2.85 16.52
CA ALA A 3 -54.81 1.72 15.78
C ALA A 3 -53.70 0.72 15.46
N THR A 4 -53.71 -0.36 16.21
CA THR A 4 -52.93 -1.59 16.04
C THR A 4 -53.20 -2.24 14.68
N ARG A 5 -52.14 -2.54 13.92
CA ARG A 5 -52.21 -3.53 12.82
C ARG A 5 -51.18 -4.61 13.08
N SER A 6 -51.67 -5.74 13.56
CA SER A 6 -50.97 -7.02 13.65
C SER A 6 -50.71 -7.56 12.23
N ARG A 7 -49.45 -7.89 11.93
CA ARG A 7 -49.10 -8.72 10.77
C ARG A 7 -48.84 -10.14 11.25
N GLU A 8 -49.68 -11.04 10.75
CA GLU A 8 -49.67 -12.46 10.98
C GLU A 8 -48.46 -13.10 10.30
N TRP A 9 -47.73 -13.93 11.05
CA TRP A 9 -46.63 -14.74 10.55
C TRP A 9 -47.21 -16.04 10.00
N THR A 10 -47.34 -16.13 8.68
CA THR A 10 -47.70 -17.37 7.99
C THR A 10 -46.49 -18.31 7.97
N ARG A 11 -46.63 -19.40 8.73
CA ARG A 11 -45.73 -20.56 8.70
C ARG A 11 -45.87 -21.26 7.35
N ALA A 12 -44.81 -21.28 6.55
CA ALA A 12 -44.71 -22.17 5.40
C ALA A 12 -43.98 -23.45 5.85
N ALA A 13 -44.73 -24.55 5.93
CA ALA A 13 -44.20 -25.90 6.05
C ALA A 13 -44.08 -26.51 4.65
N LEU A 14 -42.92 -27.07 4.32
CA LEU A 14 -42.64 -27.84 3.10
C LEU A 14 -41.57 -28.90 3.43
N PRO A 15 -41.45 -29.98 2.65
CA PRO A 15 -41.77 -31.33 3.12
C PRO A 15 -40.55 -32.22 3.36
N ALA A 16 -40.77 -33.25 4.19
CA ALA A 16 -39.85 -34.35 4.41
C ALA A 16 -39.57 -35.10 3.10
N THR A 17 -38.30 -35.13 2.69
CA THR A 17 -37.80 -35.98 1.60
C THR A 17 -36.88 -37.03 2.22
N ALA A 18 -37.29 -38.29 2.13
CA ALA A 18 -36.55 -39.43 2.63
C ALA A 18 -35.67 -40.06 1.53
N ALA A 19 -34.49 -40.47 1.97
CA ALA A 19 -33.65 -41.56 1.49
C ALA A 19 -32.97 -41.47 0.10
N LEU A 20 -31.64 -41.33 0.14
CA LEU A 20 -30.76 -42.25 -0.58
C LEU A 20 -29.43 -42.38 0.18
N ALA A 21 -29.28 -43.47 0.93
CA ALA A 21 -28.01 -43.87 1.52
C ALA A 21 -27.17 -44.54 0.42
N LEU A 22 -26.29 -43.77 -0.22
CA LEU A 22 -25.17 -44.30 -1.01
C LEU A 22 -24.02 -44.61 -0.05
N GLY A 23 -23.56 -45.86 -0.04
CA GLY A 23 -22.39 -46.29 0.70
C GLY A 23 -21.14 -45.55 0.20
N LEU A 24 -20.61 -44.68 1.05
CA LEU A 24 -19.24 -44.20 0.94
C LEU A 24 -18.32 -45.36 1.29
N ALA A 25 -17.76 -46.00 0.26
CA ALA A 25 -16.52 -46.72 0.42
C ALA A 25 -15.50 -45.71 0.96
N ALA A 26 -14.97 -45.98 2.15
CA ALA A 26 -13.81 -45.29 2.69
C ALA A 26 -12.62 -45.55 1.75
N ALA A 27 -12.46 -44.70 0.74
CA ALA A 27 -11.14 -44.43 0.22
C ALA A 27 -10.41 -43.75 1.37
N CYS A 28 -9.43 -44.44 1.94
CA CYS A 28 -8.40 -43.81 2.76
C CYS A 28 -7.70 -42.77 1.87
N GLY A 29 -8.26 -41.57 1.81
CA GLY A 29 -7.58 -40.40 1.30
C GLY A 29 -6.41 -40.18 2.22
N GLY A 30 -5.22 -40.59 1.79
CA GLY A 30 -4.01 -40.06 2.39
C GLY A 30 -4.11 -38.55 2.26
N ASP A 31 -3.86 -37.85 3.36
CA ASP A 31 -3.66 -36.39 3.31
C ASP A 31 -2.71 -36.09 2.14
N PRO A 32 -2.96 -35.03 1.36
CA PRO A 32 -2.05 -34.68 0.28
C PRO A 32 -0.65 -34.59 0.87
N ALA A 33 0.25 -35.45 0.38
CA ALA A 33 1.62 -35.50 0.87
C ALA A 33 2.18 -34.07 0.82
N GLY A 34 2.66 -33.59 1.96
CA GLY A 34 3.27 -32.27 2.04
C GLY A 34 4.54 -32.21 1.20
N VAL A 35 5.14 -31.03 1.14
CA VAL A 35 6.46 -30.86 0.55
C VAL A 35 7.51 -31.62 1.38
N GLU A 36 8.31 -32.48 0.72
CA GLU A 36 9.34 -33.29 1.36
C GLU A 36 10.75 -32.68 1.21
N PRO A 37 11.68 -32.96 2.14
CA PRO A 37 13.06 -32.50 2.03
C PRO A 37 13.72 -32.89 0.70
N GLY A 38 14.36 -31.92 0.03
CA GLY A 38 15.05 -32.12 -1.23
C GLY A 38 14.18 -32.04 -2.49
N ASP A 39 12.85 -31.97 -2.34
CA ASP A 39 11.94 -31.73 -3.47
C ASP A 39 12.36 -30.48 -4.24
N ALA A 40 12.29 -30.57 -5.57
CA ALA A 40 12.52 -29.43 -6.45
C ALA A 40 11.24 -28.62 -6.55
N MET A 41 11.33 -27.33 -6.24
CA MET A 41 10.21 -26.43 -6.19
C MET A 41 10.46 -25.24 -7.12
N ARG A 42 9.38 -24.73 -7.68
CA ARG A 42 9.33 -23.52 -8.49
C ARG A 42 8.45 -22.50 -7.78
N VAL A 43 8.94 -21.28 -7.65
CA VAL A 43 8.17 -20.10 -7.20
C VAL A 43 8.05 -19.14 -8.38
N GLU A 44 6.81 -18.76 -8.68
CA GLU A 44 6.48 -17.72 -9.65
C GLU A 44 5.98 -16.49 -8.90
N ILE A 45 6.56 -15.32 -9.14
CA ILE A 45 6.18 -14.05 -8.50
C ILE A 45 5.78 -13.04 -9.57
N ARG A 46 4.69 -12.32 -9.33
CA ARG A 46 4.18 -11.26 -10.21
C ARG A 46 3.90 -9.98 -9.45
N GLY A 47 3.98 -8.85 -10.14
CA GLY A 47 3.47 -7.56 -9.65
C GLY A 47 4.38 -6.82 -8.67
N LEU A 48 5.56 -7.35 -8.34
CA LEU A 48 6.60 -6.54 -7.69
C LEU A 48 7.29 -5.67 -8.74
N ALA A 49 7.75 -4.49 -8.33
CA ALA A 49 8.69 -3.71 -9.11
C ALA A 49 10.13 -4.14 -8.77
N PRO A 50 11.07 -4.00 -9.71
CA PRO A 50 12.49 -4.12 -9.39
C PRO A 50 12.89 -3.10 -8.31
N ILE A 51 13.77 -3.51 -7.40
CA ILE A 51 14.34 -2.63 -6.39
C ILE A 51 15.72 -2.12 -6.82
N ASP A 52 16.02 -0.85 -6.52
CA ASP A 52 17.37 -0.31 -6.65
C ASP A 52 18.27 -0.96 -5.59
N PRO A 53 19.49 -1.42 -5.92
CA PRO A 53 20.43 -1.95 -4.93
C PRO A 53 20.74 -0.97 -3.78
N ALA A 54 20.54 0.33 -3.99
CA ALA A 54 20.66 1.35 -2.94
C ALA A 54 19.54 1.28 -1.90
N ASP A 55 18.39 0.69 -2.24
CA ASP A 55 17.20 0.57 -1.37
C ASP A 55 17.05 -0.83 -0.76
N GLY A 56 17.75 -1.83 -1.33
CA GLY A 56 17.89 -3.16 -0.76
C GLY A 56 17.91 -4.28 -1.79
N VAL A 57 17.61 -5.49 -1.35
CA VAL A 57 17.50 -6.67 -2.21
C VAL A 57 16.38 -7.58 -1.69
N TYR A 58 15.65 -8.22 -2.60
CA TYR A 58 14.68 -9.23 -2.18
C TYR A 58 15.36 -10.56 -1.91
N GLU A 59 14.94 -11.26 -0.86
CA GLU A 59 15.45 -12.60 -0.53
C GLU A 59 14.30 -13.57 -0.26
N LEU A 60 14.39 -14.76 -0.85
CA LEU A 60 13.41 -15.82 -0.67
C LEU A 60 13.88 -16.75 0.44
N TRP A 61 12.97 -17.08 1.37
CA TRP A 61 13.24 -17.92 2.52
C TRP A 61 12.24 -19.07 2.60
N ALA A 62 12.70 -20.24 3.03
CA ALA A 62 11.83 -21.33 3.48
C ALA A 62 11.80 -21.37 5.01
N ARG A 63 10.61 -21.42 5.61
CA ARG A 63 10.46 -21.77 7.04
C ARG A 63 10.24 -23.26 7.18
N ASP A 64 11.06 -23.90 7.99
CA ASP A 64 10.84 -25.31 8.31
C ASP A 64 9.69 -25.53 9.31
N ARG A 65 9.45 -26.80 9.69
CA ARG A 65 8.37 -27.15 10.64
C ARG A 65 8.63 -26.60 12.05
N GLY A 66 9.88 -26.37 12.42
CA GLY A 66 10.28 -25.71 13.67
C GLY A 66 10.20 -24.19 13.62
N GLY A 67 9.89 -23.61 12.45
CA GLY A 67 9.84 -22.17 12.22
C GLY A 67 11.20 -21.54 11.97
N VAL A 68 12.26 -22.35 11.79
CA VAL A 68 13.60 -21.83 11.48
C VAL A 68 13.64 -21.44 10.00
N PRO A 69 14.08 -20.22 9.66
CA PRO A 69 14.22 -19.78 8.29
C PRO A 69 15.50 -20.34 7.66
N HIS A 70 15.42 -20.66 6.37
CA HIS A 70 16.52 -21.11 5.53
C HIS A 70 16.52 -20.28 4.25
N SER A 71 17.61 -19.57 3.95
CA SER A 71 17.72 -18.80 2.72
C SER A 71 17.65 -19.72 1.51
N LEU A 72 16.85 -19.33 0.52
CA LEU A 72 16.76 -19.94 -0.80
C LEU A 72 17.48 -19.10 -1.86
N GLY A 73 18.04 -17.95 -1.47
CA GLY A 73 18.80 -17.06 -2.31
C GLY A 73 18.15 -15.69 -2.54
N ARG A 74 19.01 -14.73 -2.86
CA ARG A 74 18.65 -13.36 -3.21
C ARG A 74 18.15 -13.27 -4.65
N VAL A 75 17.12 -12.46 -4.87
CA VAL A 75 16.64 -12.10 -6.19
C VAL A 75 17.68 -11.20 -6.86
N PRO A 76 18.05 -11.45 -8.13
CA PRO A 76 18.95 -10.56 -8.86
C PRO A 76 18.42 -9.13 -8.95
N ALA A 77 19.30 -8.15 -8.80
CA ALA A 77 18.95 -6.74 -9.00
C ALA A 77 18.41 -6.52 -10.42
N GLY A 78 17.36 -5.69 -10.53
CA GLY A 78 16.72 -5.40 -11.82
C GLY A 78 15.91 -6.57 -12.41
N ALA A 79 15.64 -7.63 -11.65
CA ALA A 79 14.80 -8.73 -12.12
C ALA A 79 13.40 -8.24 -12.50
N ASP A 80 12.87 -8.78 -13.59
CA ASP A 80 11.49 -8.55 -14.03
C ASP A 80 10.53 -9.49 -13.29
N PHE A 81 9.40 -8.95 -12.85
CA PHE A 81 8.38 -9.67 -12.09
C PHE A 81 7.08 -9.80 -12.90
N ASP A 82 7.21 -10.10 -14.19
CA ASP A 82 6.07 -10.49 -15.03
C ASP A 82 6.34 -11.72 -15.92
N PRO A 83 6.39 -12.94 -15.35
CA PRO A 83 6.68 -13.26 -13.96
C PRO A 83 8.19 -13.47 -13.71
N LEU A 84 8.62 -13.25 -12.47
CA LEU A 84 9.88 -13.80 -11.98
C LEU A 84 9.68 -15.28 -11.64
N VAL A 85 10.56 -16.15 -12.13
CA VAL A 85 10.55 -17.59 -11.81
C VAL A 85 11.86 -17.96 -11.12
N LEU A 86 11.74 -18.54 -9.93
CA LEU A 86 12.85 -19.05 -9.13
C LEU A 86 12.68 -20.56 -8.92
N GLU A 87 13.76 -21.32 -9.04
CA GLU A 87 13.78 -22.74 -8.70
C GLU A 87 14.70 -22.96 -7.50
N PHE A 88 14.25 -23.80 -6.56
CA PHE A 88 15.02 -24.13 -5.37
C PHE A 88 14.76 -25.57 -4.94
N ARG A 89 15.59 -26.06 -4.02
CA ARG A 89 15.37 -27.32 -3.34
C ARG A 89 14.92 -27.08 -1.91
N VAL A 90 13.95 -27.87 -1.47
CA VAL A 90 13.44 -27.79 -0.11
C VAL A 90 14.56 -28.16 0.87
N PRO A 91 14.78 -27.38 1.94
CA PRO A 91 15.80 -27.65 2.93
C PRO A 91 15.67 -29.06 3.53
N ALA A 92 16.78 -29.60 4.05
CA ALA A 92 16.80 -30.93 4.66
C ALA A 92 15.86 -31.07 5.87
N SER A 93 15.52 -29.96 6.53
CA SER A 93 14.55 -29.86 7.62
C SER A 93 13.08 -29.84 7.14
N GLY A 94 12.85 -29.84 5.82
CA GLY A 94 11.55 -29.65 5.19
C GLY A 94 11.13 -28.19 5.14
N ALA A 95 10.02 -27.89 4.46
CA ALA A 95 9.43 -26.56 4.43
C ALA A 95 7.94 -26.62 4.80
N ARG A 96 7.49 -25.65 5.61
CA ARG A 96 6.08 -25.42 5.97
C ARG A 96 5.53 -24.17 5.28
N GLY A 97 6.39 -23.26 4.87
CA GLY A 97 6.00 -22.06 4.16
C GLY A 97 7.20 -21.33 3.58
N LEU A 98 6.90 -20.26 2.87
CA LEU A 98 7.86 -19.39 2.24
C LEU A 98 7.63 -17.94 2.65
N ASP A 99 8.69 -17.16 2.62
CA ASP A 99 8.63 -15.71 2.76
C ASP A 99 9.51 -15.06 1.71
N LEU A 100 9.05 -13.91 1.22
CA LEU A 100 9.89 -12.95 0.53
C LEU A 100 10.09 -11.75 1.45
N THR A 101 11.34 -11.42 1.73
CA THR A 101 11.72 -10.25 2.52
C THR A 101 12.43 -9.21 1.68
N LEU A 102 12.39 -7.96 2.13
CA LEU A 102 13.29 -6.90 1.72
C LEU A 102 14.48 -6.90 2.69
N GLU A 103 15.65 -7.29 2.23
CA GLU A 103 16.89 -7.15 2.97
C GLU A 103 17.42 -5.72 2.78
N PRO A 104 17.60 -4.93 3.87
CA PRO A 104 18.10 -3.57 3.76
C PRO A 104 19.49 -3.48 3.11
N PRO A 105 19.87 -2.31 2.57
CA PRO A 105 21.20 -2.11 2.02
C PRO A 105 22.31 -2.42 3.03
N GLY A 106 23.24 -3.30 2.66
CA GLY A 106 24.36 -3.70 3.52
C GLY A 106 23.99 -4.71 4.61
N ASP A 107 22.82 -5.35 4.54
CA ASP A 107 22.48 -6.45 5.45
C ASP A 107 23.27 -7.73 5.11
N GLU A 108 24.04 -8.18 6.10
CA GLU A 108 24.88 -9.38 6.07
C GLU A 108 24.37 -10.44 7.09
N ASP A 109 23.24 -10.22 7.77
CA ASP A 109 22.64 -11.23 8.65
C ASP A 109 22.16 -12.42 7.80
N GLU A 110 22.40 -13.64 8.29
CA GLU A 110 21.92 -14.88 7.67
C GLU A 110 20.48 -15.20 8.10
N ARG A 111 19.70 -14.17 8.44
CA ARG A 111 18.32 -14.27 8.89
C ARG A 111 17.44 -13.36 8.06
N PRO A 112 16.18 -13.75 7.82
CA PRO A 112 15.23 -12.89 7.12
C PRO A 112 15.07 -11.59 7.89
N SER A 113 15.12 -10.46 7.17
CA SER A 113 14.76 -9.19 7.76
C SER A 113 13.32 -9.21 8.30
N ARG A 114 13.01 -8.22 9.15
CA ARG A 114 11.63 -7.97 9.59
C ARG A 114 10.72 -7.44 8.48
N TYR A 115 11.28 -6.98 7.36
CA TYR A 115 10.55 -6.35 6.25
C TYR A 115 10.01 -7.43 5.31
N ARG A 116 9.05 -8.21 5.82
CA ARG A 116 8.41 -9.26 5.03
C ARG A 116 7.41 -8.66 4.05
N ILE A 117 7.61 -8.93 2.77
CA ILE A 117 6.76 -8.42 1.69
C ILE A 117 5.63 -9.41 1.42
N MET A 118 5.96 -10.70 1.31
CA MET A 118 4.97 -11.73 1.06
C MET A 118 5.27 -12.97 1.88
N SER A 119 4.23 -13.74 2.19
CA SER A 119 4.38 -15.07 2.77
C SER A 119 3.26 -16.00 2.35
N GLY A 120 3.56 -17.29 2.41
CA GLY A 120 2.62 -18.35 2.07
C GLY A 120 2.94 -19.63 2.83
N ARG A 121 1.91 -20.38 3.22
CA ARG A 121 2.07 -21.72 3.81
C ARG A 121 1.78 -22.78 2.77
N PHE A 122 2.50 -23.90 2.86
CA PHE A 122 2.21 -25.04 2.01
C PHE A 122 0.90 -25.72 2.43
N GLU A 123 -0.01 -25.82 1.46
CA GLU A 123 -1.21 -26.64 1.49
C GLU A 123 -1.01 -27.79 0.49
N GLY A 124 -0.67 -28.97 1.02
CA GLY A 124 -0.11 -30.05 0.21
C GLY A 124 1.26 -29.64 -0.35
N THR A 125 1.37 -29.57 -1.68
CA THR A 125 2.61 -29.20 -2.38
C THR A 125 2.61 -27.78 -2.93
N ARG A 126 1.57 -26.98 -2.64
CA ARG A 126 1.44 -25.62 -3.17
C ARG A 126 1.41 -24.59 -2.05
N ALA A 127 1.98 -23.41 -2.29
CA ALA A 127 1.82 -22.26 -1.40
C ALA A 127 1.48 -21.03 -2.24
N GLU A 128 0.42 -20.33 -1.88
CA GLU A 128 0.13 -19.00 -2.41
C GLU A 128 0.78 -17.97 -1.49
N LEU A 129 1.55 -17.05 -2.08
CA LEU A 129 2.22 -15.97 -1.38
C LEU A 129 1.44 -14.69 -1.62
N SER A 130 1.12 -13.98 -0.55
CA SER A 130 0.44 -12.69 -0.61
C SER A 130 1.06 -11.69 0.37
N ILE A 131 0.77 -10.42 0.14
CA ILE A 131 1.17 -9.33 1.04
C ILE A 131 0.31 -9.26 2.30
N GLU A 132 -0.90 -9.82 2.28
CA GLU A 132 -1.81 -9.81 3.43
C GLU A 132 -1.20 -10.61 4.60
N GLY A 133 -1.10 -9.97 5.76
CA GLY A 133 -0.44 -10.56 6.94
C GLY A 133 1.09 -10.57 6.89
N SER A 134 1.68 -10.06 5.81
CA SER A 134 3.13 -9.78 5.71
C SER A 134 3.40 -8.28 5.84
N VAL A 135 2.62 -7.48 5.11
CA VAL A 135 2.68 -6.02 5.08
C VAL A 135 1.54 -5.41 5.89
N THR A 136 0.34 -5.99 5.79
CA THR A 136 -0.83 -5.60 6.58
C THR A 136 -0.91 -6.42 7.87
N ASP A 137 -1.78 -6.01 8.80
CA ASP A 137 -2.06 -6.76 10.03
C ASP A 137 -2.88 -8.06 9.83
N GLY A 138 -2.95 -8.57 8.61
CA GLY A 138 -3.72 -9.76 8.22
C GLY A 138 -5.12 -9.45 7.71
N ARG A 139 -5.43 -8.16 7.46
CA ARG A 139 -6.62 -7.72 6.74
C ARG A 139 -6.25 -7.24 5.32
N PRO A 140 -7.16 -7.32 4.34
CA PRO A 140 -6.92 -6.78 3.01
C PRO A 140 -6.93 -5.25 3.03
N PHE A 141 -6.36 -4.63 1.99
CA PHE A 141 -6.47 -3.19 1.78
C PHE A 141 -7.95 -2.77 1.64
N VAL A 142 -8.26 -1.59 2.16
CA VAL A 142 -9.61 -1.01 2.05
C VAL A 142 -9.82 -0.56 0.61
N ARG A 143 -10.88 -1.04 -0.05
CA ARG A 143 -11.11 -0.75 -1.49
C ARG A 143 -11.34 0.75 -1.75
N GLU A 144 -12.02 1.41 -0.83
CA GLU A 144 -12.37 2.83 -0.90
C GLU A 144 -12.13 3.48 0.46
N PRO A 145 -10.87 3.81 0.79
CA PRO A 145 -10.51 4.28 2.13
C PRO A 145 -11.05 5.68 2.43
N GLY A 146 -11.51 6.43 1.42
CA GLY A 146 -12.13 7.73 1.61
C GLY A 146 -11.88 8.66 0.44
N HIS A 147 -11.81 9.96 0.73
CA HIS A 147 -11.55 10.99 -0.25
C HIS A 147 -10.42 11.90 0.22
N HIS A 148 -9.71 12.49 -0.74
CA HIS A 148 -8.88 13.67 -0.52
C HIS A 148 -9.58 14.92 -1.10
N SER A 149 -9.21 16.08 -0.58
CA SER A 149 -9.63 17.38 -1.10
C SER A 149 -8.40 18.21 -1.43
N LEU A 150 -8.51 19.12 -2.40
CA LEU A 150 -7.45 20.11 -2.60
C LEU A 150 -7.76 21.33 -1.75
N PHE A 151 -6.79 21.78 -0.95
CA PHE A 151 -6.98 22.93 -0.10
C PHE A 151 -5.62 23.52 0.30
N THR A 152 -5.52 24.85 0.25
CA THR A 152 -4.43 25.61 0.89
C THR A 152 -5.09 26.54 1.89
N SER A 153 -4.76 26.37 3.17
CA SER A 153 -5.39 27.05 4.30
C SER A 153 -5.12 28.55 4.36
N SER A 154 -4.24 29.10 3.52
CA SER A 154 -3.89 30.51 3.45
C SER A 154 -4.76 31.30 2.47
N ASN A 155 -6.02 31.57 2.85
CA ASN A 155 -6.78 32.67 2.26
C ASN A 155 -6.35 34.03 2.87
N ASN A 156 -5.04 34.30 2.97
CA ASN A 156 -4.53 35.49 3.63
C ASN A 156 -3.97 36.51 2.64
N VAL A 157 -4.87 37.11 1.85
CA VAL A 157 -4.55 38.21 0.93
C VAL A 157 -3.88 39.38 1.67
N ALA A 158 -4.16 39.57 2.97
CA ALA A 158 -3.57 40.63 3.77
C ALA A 158 -2.06 40.42 4.04
N GLU A 159 -1.59 39.17 4.02
CA GLU A 159 -0.17 38.80 4.14
C GLU A 159 0.49 38.54 2.76
N GLY A 160 -0.21 38.84 1.66
CA GLY A 160 0.33 38.74 0.29
C GLY A 160 0.26 37.35 -0.34
N TYR A 161 -0.49 36.42 0.24
CA TYR A 161 -0.69 35.08 -0.31
C TYR A 161 -1.90 35.08 -1.27
N PRO A 162 -1.71 34.98 -2.60
CA PRO A 162 -2.83 34.70 -3.50
C PRO A 162 -3.37 33.31 -3.20
N SER A 163 -4.70 33.14 -3.18
CA SER A 163 -5.34 31.86 -2.89
C SER A 163 -4.93 30.80 -3.92
N ALA A 164 -4.12 29.83 -3.52
CA ALA A 164 -3.72 28.69 -4.34
C ALA A 164 -4.49 27.43 -3.92
N GLU A 165 -5.81 27.53 -3.72
CA GLU A 165 -6.62 26.47 -3.09
C GLU A 165 -6.52 25.09 -3.78
N ASN A 166 -6.11 25.05 -5.04
CA ASN A 166 -5.89 23.81 -5.81
C ASN A 166 -4.45 23.26 -5.71
N ALA A 167 -3.57 23.84 -4.89
CA ALA A 167 -2.15 23.48 -4.85
C ALA A 167 -1.75 22.57 -3.67
N GLY A 168 -2.57 22.49 -2.62
CA GLY A 168 -2.34 21.60 -1.47
C GLY A 168 -3.25 20.37 -1.51
N LEU A 169 -2.78 19.24 -0.97
CA LEU A 169 -3.55 17.99 -0.89
C LEU A 169 -3.80 17.59 0.57
N TRP A 170 -5.04 17.24 0.89
CA TRP A 170 -5.42 16.79 2.23
C TRP A 170 -6.16 15.47 2.19
N LEU A 171 -5.69 14.49 2.99
CA LEU A 171 -6.30 13.17 3.14
C LEU A 171 -7.54 13.17 4.04
N PHE A 172 -8.49 14.06 3.74
CA PHE A 172 -9.82 14.04 4.32
C PHE A 172 -10.85 14.68 3.37
N SER A 173 -12.12 14.37 3.62
CA SER A 173 -13.27 15.00 2.98
C SER A 173 -13.77 16.16 3.83
N ILE A 174 -13.95 17.34 3.23
CA ILE A 174 -14.65 18.47 3.89
C ILE A 174 -16.12 18.14 4.21
N TYR A 175 -16.69 17.12 3.56
CA TYR A 175 -18.04 16.60 3.77
C TYR A 175 -18.02 15.31 4.60
N VAL A 176 -18.66 15.31 5.77
CA VAL A 176 -18.64 14.21 6.75
C VAL A 176 -19.32 12.93 6.24
N ASN A 177 -20.23 13.05 5.27
CA ASN A 177 -21.12 11.96 4.84
C ASN A 177 -20.75 11.35 3.48
N LEU A 178 -19.54 11.61 2.98
CA LEU A 178 -19.09 11.06 1.69
C LEU A 178 -18.30 9.77 1.82
N ASN A 179 -17.60 9.58 2.93
CA ASN A 179 -16.90 8.32 3.17
C ASN A 179 -17.88 7.26 3.67
N GLU A 180 -17.68 5.99 3.27
CA GLU A 180 -18.58 4.89 3.62
C GLU A 180 -18.73 4.68 5.14
N HIS A 181 -17.69 5.04 5.90
CA HIS A 181 -17.65 4.99 7.36
C HIS A 181 -18.25 6.23 8.05
N GLY A 182 -18.73 7.22 7.29
CA GLY A 182 -19.46 8.38 7.83
C GLY A 182 -18.60 9.39 8.60
N SER A 183 -17.30 9.42 8.34
CA SER A 183 -16.35 10.38 8.90
C SER A 183 -15.67 11.20 7.81
N ARG A 184 -14.90 12.23 8.18
CA ARG A 184 -14.13 13.05 7.23
C ARG A 184 -12.82 12.39 6.84
N GLU A 185 -12.24 11.65 7.75
CA GLU A 185 -10.91 11.07 7.70
C GLU A 185 -10.84 9.91 6.69
N VAL A 186 -9.64 9.68 6.15
CA VAL A 186 -9.33 8.48 5.38
C VAL A 186 -9.12 7.29 6.33
N HIS A 187 -9.60 6.12 5.91
CA HIS A 187 -9.55 4.86 6.63
C HIS A 187 -8.69 3.83 5.90
N LEU A 188 -7.47 3.61 6.38
CA LEU A 188 -6.52 2.64 5.82
C LEU A 188 -6.42 1.42 6.73
N VAL A 189 -6.01 0.28 6.15
CA VAL A 189 -5.70 -0.89 6.96
C VAL A 189 -4.41 -0.65 7.75
N PRO A 190 -4.36 -0.92 9.07
CA PRO A 190 -3.13 -0.94 9.82
C PRO A 190 -2.09 -1.90 9.22
N LEU A 191 -0.83 -1.45 9.23
CA LEU A 191 0.30 -2.19 8.70
C LEU A 191 1.03 -2.93 9.82
N ASP A 192 1.80 -3.96 9.46
CA ASP A 192 2.82 -4.49 10.35
C ASP A 192 3.83 -3.37 10.70
N PRO A 193 4.35 -3.30 11.95
CA PRO A 193 5.22 -2.19 12.38
C PRO A 193 6.50 -1.99 11.57
N ALA A 194 6.93 -2.97 10.77
CA ALA A 194 8.03 -2.83 9.83
C ALA A 194 7.70 -1.92 8.64
N TRP A 195 6.43 -1.53 8.47
CA TRP A 195 5.93 -0.75 7.34
C TRP A 195 5.21 0.52 7.79
N LEU A 196 5.10 1.47 6.87
CA LEU A 196 4.35 2.71 7.03
C LEU A 196 3.70 3.08 5.69
N TYR A 197 2.71 3.97 5.70
CA TYR A 197 2.22 4.55 4.46
C TYR A 197 2.97 5.83 4.14
N GLU A 198 3.16 6.09 2.85
CA GLU A 198 3.61 7.38 2.37
C GLU A 198 2.69 7.92 1.29
N GLY A 199 2.45 9.21 1.36
CA GLY A 199 1.61 9.93 0.43
C GLY A 199 2.44 10.65 -0.62
N TRP A 200 2.02 10.54 -1.89
CA TRP A 200 2.72 11.16 -3.01
C TRP A 200 1.75 11.90 -3.93
N ILE A 201 2.24 12.99 -4.49
CA ILE A 201 1.74 13.49 -5.77
C ILE A 201 2.73 13.10 -6.87
N VAL A 202 2.20 12.73 -8.03
CA VAL A 202 3.00 12.26 -9.16
C VAL A 202 2.62 13.04 -10.40
N HIS A 203 3.58 13.78 -10.94
CA HIS A 203 3.44 14.47 -12.22
C HIS A 203 3.73 13.50 -13.36
N ARG A 204 2.86 13.48 -14.38
CA ARG A 204 2.98 12.70 -15.63
C ARG A 204 3.48 11.26 -15.44
N PRO A 205 2.81 10.44 -14.60
CA PRO A 205 3.23 9.08 -14.36
C PRO A 205 3.22 8.22 -15.63
N GLY A 206 4.23 7.39 -15.79
CA GLY A 206 4.51 6.54 -16.94
C GLY A 206 5.26 7.24 -18.07
N THR A 207 5.75 8.46 -17.87
CA THR A 207 6.44 9.25 -18.91
C THR A 207 7.90 9.55 -18.52
N ALA A 208 8.68 10.07 -19.47
CA ALA A 208 10.04 10.54 -19.21
C ALA A 208 10.11 11.79 -18.32
N GLU A 209 8.97 12.43 -18.05
CA GLU A 209 8.83 13.62 -17.20
C GLU A 209 8.15 13.28 -15.87
N GLU A 210 8.14 11.99 -15.50
CA GLU A 210 7.60 11.52 -14.24
C GLU A 210 8.36 12.12 -13.07
N VAL A 211 7.64 12.77 -12.15
CA VAL A 211 8.19 13.36 -10.94
C VAL A 211 7.34 12.92 -9.76
N TRP A 212 8.00 12.41 -8.71
CA TRP A 212 7.37 12.07 -7.44
C TRP A 212 7.71 13.13 -6.41
N ILE A 213 6.70 13.58 -5.68
CA ILE A 213 6.86 14.50 -4.55
C ILE A 213 6.07 13.91 -3.40
N SER A 214 6.77 13.52 -2.34
CA SER A 214 6.14 13.06 -1.11
C SER A 214 5.48 14.24 -0.41
N TYR A 215 4.37 13.95 0.25
CA TYR A 215 3.69 14.86 1.16
C TYR A 215 3.64 14.30 2.58
N GLY A 216 4.45 13.29 2.85
CA GLY A 216 4.66 12.79 4.19
C GLY A 216 4.21 11.35 4.40
N LYS A 217 4.73 10.83 5.50
CA LYS A 217 4.58 9.47 5.99
C LYS A 217 3.56 9.44 7.13
N TYR A 218 2.74 8.40 7.18
CA TYR A 218 1.68 8.28 8.19
C TYR A 218 1.40 6.84 8.62
N ARG A 219 0.93 6.72 9.86
CA ARG A 219 0.44 5.48 10.46
C ARG A 219 -1.01 5.67 10.89
N PRO A 220 -1.96 4.89 10.35
CA PRO A 220 -3.31 4.91 10.87
C PRO A 220 -3.33 4.43 12.33
N ASP A 221 -4.33 4.90 13.08
CA ASP A 221 -4.55 4.40 14.43
C ASP A 221 -5.00 2.93 14.43
N LEU A 222 -5.22 2.36 15.62
CA LEU A 222 -5.64 0.96 15.76
C LEU A 222 -6.99 0.64 15.08
N TYR A 223 -7.79 1.67 14.80
CA TYR A 223 -9.05 1.55 14.09
C TYR A 223 -8.90 1.74 12.58
N GLY A 224 -7.74 2.19 12.09
CA GLY A 224 -7.49 2.46 10.68
C GLY A 224 -7.63 3.93 10.27
N LEU A 225 -7.96 4.83 11.21
CA LEU A 225 -8.21 6.23 10.88
C LEU A 225 -6.89 7.02 10.80
N LEU A 226 -6.74 7.81 9.75
CA LEU A 226 -5.71 8.84 9.64
C LEU A 226 -6.17 10.10 10.38
N THR A 227 -5.74 10.25 11.62
CA THR A 227 -6.17 11.34 12.53
C THR A 227 -5.03 12.23 13.02
N SER A 228 -3.78 11.81 12.84
CA SER A 228 -2.61 12.62 13.14
C SER A 228 -2.18 13.44 11.93
N ARG A 229 -1.36 14.46 12.20
CA ARG A 229 -0.53 15.07 11.16
C ARG A 229 0.38 14.00 10.55
N ASP A 230 0.82 14.24 9.32
CA ASP A 230 2.10 13.75 8.85
C ASP A 230 3.16 14.16 9.87
N ASN A 231 3.77 13.19 10.55
CA ASN A 231 4.62 13.49 11.70
C ASN A 231 5.77 12.50 11.86
N THR A 232 6.17 11.87 10.76
CA THR A 232 7.29 10.90 10.75
C THR A 232 8.30 11.18 9.65
N GLY A 233 8.22 12.32 8.95
CA GLY A 233 9.15 12.67 7.87
C GLY A 233 9.67 14.10 8.04
N SER A 234 10.94 14.31 7.71
CA SER A 234 11.58 15.64 7.65
C SER A 234 11.56 16.23 6.22
N GLY A 235 10.69 15.72 5.36
CA GLY A 235 10.51 16.24 4.02
C GLY A 235 10.02 17.69 4.04
N PRO A 236 10.34 18.51 3.04
CA PRO A 236 9.95 19.91 2.96
C PRO A 236 8.46 20.10 2.68
N PHE A 237 7.69 19.02 2.50
CA PHE A 237 6.24 19.02 2.30
C PHE A 237 5.51 18.16 3.35
N SER A 238 6.19 17.77 4.44
CA SER A 238 5.69 16.83 5.45
C SER A 238 4.98 17.48 6.65
N GLY A 239 4.79 18.80 6.66
CA GLY A 239 4.08 19.54 7.71
C GLY A 239 4.62 19.43 9.14
N ASP A 240 5.77 18.78 9.35
CA ASP A 240 6.34 18.50 10.68
C ASP A 240 7.03 19.74 11.28
N GLU A 241 7.76 20.50 10.46
CA GLU A 241 8.41 21.74 10.86
C GLU A 241 7.78 22.95 10.14
N ASP A 242 7.44 23.99 10.91
CA ASP A 242 7.30 25.34 10.36
C ASP A 242 8.68 25.78 9.89
N PHE A 243 8.97 25.45 8.65
CA PHE A 243 10.27 25.64 8.04
C PHE A 243 10.68 27.12 7.92
N ARG A 244 9.73 28.06 8.07
CA ARG A 244 10.02 29.50 8.12
C ARG A 244 10.61 29.92 9.47
N ASN A 245 10.21 29.22 10.53
CA ASN A 245 10.41 29.66 11.92
C ASN A 245 11.19 28.65 12.77
N GLY A 246 11.42 27.43 12.28
CA GLY A 246 11.91 26.29 13.06
C GLY A 246 10.95 25.90 14.19
N GLY A 247 9.65 26.18 14.01
CA GLY A 247 8.57 25.94 14.98
C GLY A 247 7.68 24.77 14.57
N VAL A 248 6.57 24.57 15.29
CA VAL A 248 5.50 23.65 14.85
C VAL A 248 4.66 24.39 13.81
N GLU A 249 4.37 23.76 12.68
CA GLU A 249 3.55 24.37 11.64
C GLU A 249 2.15 24.76 12.17
N ASP A 250 1.84 26.04 12.05
CA ASP A 250 0.56 26.62 12.44
C ASP A 250 -0.54 26.28 11.41
N VAL A 251 -0.16 26.00 10.15
CA VAL A 251 -1.07 25.91 9.01
C VAL A 251 -0.61 24.82 8.03
N PRO A 252 -1.02 23.54 8.22
CA PRO A 252 -0.51 22.46 7.38
C PRO A 252 -0.72 22.70 5.87
N GLY A 253 0.32 22.41 5.08
CA GLY A 253 0.28 22.52 3.62
C GLY A 253 0.64 23.90 3.06
N ASP A 254 1.25 24.80 3.84
CA ASP A 254 1.81 26.07 3.33
C ASP A 254 3.01 25.82 2.39
N GLU A 255 3.68 24.69 2.55
CA GLU A 255 4.84 24.25 1.77
C GLU A 255 4.51 24.05 0.30
N TRP A 256 3.25 23.75 -0.03
CA TRP A 256 2.79 23.64 -1.41
C TRP A 256 2.68 24.97 -2.15
N THR A 257 2.70 26.07 -1.41
CA THR A 257 2.49 27.41 -1.97
C THR A 257 3.73 28.29 -1.89
N THR A 258 4.69 27.93 -1.04
CA THR A 258 5.92 28.71 -0.86
C THR A 258 7.16 27.84 -0.85
N ASN A 259 8.15 28.25 -1.65
CA ASN A 259 9.47 27.65 -1.65
C ASN A 259 10.43 28.51 -0.82
N ILE A 260 10.20 28.60 0.50
CA ILE A 260 10.96 29.51 1.39
C ILE A 260 12.47 29.19 1.49
N PHE A 261 12.89 28.05 0.96
CA PHE A 261 14.29 27.60 0.95
C PHE A 261 14.93 27.58 -0.43
N ASP A 262 14.25 28.08 -1.46
CA ASP A 262 14.71 27.98 -2.85
C ASP A 262 15.10 26.53 -3.24
N LEU A 263 14.36 25.54 -2.73
CA LEU A 263 14.54 24.13 -3.09
C LEU A 263 14.25 23.95 -4.58
N GLU A 264 15.16 23.33 -5.30
CA GLU A 264 14.90 22.97 -6.68
C GLU A 264 13.86 21.84 -6.70
N ILE A 265 12.64 22.14 -7.13
CA ILE A 265 11.60 21.11 -7.27
C ILE A 265 12.01 20.22 -8.46
N PRO A 266 12.03 18.89 -8.27
CA PRO A 266 12.35 17.95 -9.34
C PRO A 266 11.54 18.20 -10.62
N GLY A 267 12.17 17.96 -11.77
CA GLY A 267 11.57 18.19 -13.09
C GLY A 267 11.38 19.66 -13.47
N GLY A 268 11.96 20.61 -12.73
CA GLY A 268 11.87 22.04 -13.04
C GLY A 268 10.47 22.62 -12.82
N LEU A 269 9.71 22.00 -11.92
CA LEU A 269 8.37 22.47 -11.54
C LEU A 269 8.47 23.74 -10.68
N GLU A 270 7.46 24.60 -10.78
CA GLU A 270 7.39 25.84 -10.00
C GLU A 270 6.22 25.77 -9.03
N LEU A 271 6.40 26.31 -7.82
CA LEU A 271 5.32 26.50 -6.85
C LEU A 271 4.55 27.80 -7.14
N PRO A 272 3.23 27.87 -6.84
CA PRO A 272 2.40 26.76 -6.38
C PRO A 272 2.15 25.72 -7.48
N LEU A 273 2.10 24.44 -7.11
CA LEU A 273 1.80 23.37 -8.07
C LEU A 273 0.37 23.49 -8.60
N ALA A 274 0.21 23.38 -9.92
CA ALA A 274 -1.12 23.33 -10.55
C ALA A 274 -1.66 21.89 -10.53
N LEU A 275 -2.06 21.37 -9.37
CA LEU A 275 -2.47 19.97 -9.21
C LEU A 275 -3.75 19.60 -10.00
N ASP A 276 -4.55 20.59 -10.38
CA ASP A 276 -5.73 20.45 -11.23
C ASP A 276 -5.41 20.46 -12.74
N ALA A 277 -4.14 20.63 -13.11
CA ALA A 277 -3.74 20.72 -14.51
C ALA A 277 -4.00 19.43 -15.29
N VAL A 278 -4.41 19.61 -16.55
CA VAL A 278 -4.60 18.55 -17.54
C VAL A 278 -3.72 18.77 -18.76
N ASP A 279 -3.39 17.68 -19.43
CA ASP A 279 -2.73 17.72 -20.72
C ASP A 279 -3.68 18.35 -21.77
N PRO A 280 -3.29 19.44 -22.45
CA PRO A 280 -4.18 20.15 -23.36
C PRO A 280 -4.51 19.37 -24.64
N GLY A 281 -3.72 18.35 -24.99
CA GLY A 281 -3.95 17.52 -26.17
C GLY A 281 -4.92 16.37 -25.92
N THR A 282 -4.94 15.84 -24.69
CA THR A 282 -5.67 14.62 -24.33
C THR A 282 -6.77 14.85 -23.28
N GLY A 283 -6.70 15.95 -22.53
CA GLY A 283 -7.57 16.23 -21.38
C GLY A 283 -7.30 15.33 -20.18
N GLN A 284 -6.21 14.55 -20.18
CA GLN A 284 -5.86 13.67 -19.06
C GLN A 284 -5.23 14.47 -17.92
N ALA A 285 -5.50 14.07 -16.68
CA ALA A 285 -4.86 14.65 -15.51
C ALA A 285 -3.33 14.55 -15.62
N LEU A 286 -2.63 15.67 -15.39
CA LEU A 286 -1.17 15.64 -15.29
C LEU A 286 -0.72 15.13 -13.93
N TRP A 287 -1.55 15.26 -12.91
CA TRP A 287 -1.21 14.90 -11.54
C TRP A 287 -2.03 13.73 -11.02
N TYR A 288 -1.36 12.87 -10.28
CA TYR A 288 -1.95 11.72 -9.61
C TYR A 288 -1.63 11.76 -8.13
N HIS A 289 -2.63 11.45 -7.32
CA HIS A 289 -2.46 11.09 -5.93
C HIS A 289 -2.09 9.61 -5.85
N VAL A 290 -1.02 9.28 -5.12
CA VAL A 290 -0.59 7.91 -4.86
C VAL A 290 -0.35 7.73 -3.37
N ILE A 291 -0.76 6.58 -2.83
CA ILE A 291 -0.36 6.16 -1.48
C ILE A 291 0.39 4.85 -1.63
N THR A 292 1.60 4.79 -1.07
CA THR A 292 2.48 3.64 -1.08
C THR A 292 2.63 3.04 0.31
N VAL A 293 3.17 1.83 0.37
CA VAL A 293 3.64 1.22 1.62
C VAL A 293 5.15 1.11 1.57
N GLU A 294 5.80 1.73 2.55
CA GLU A 294 7.25 1.95 2.60
C GLU A 294 7.86 1.19 3.79
N PRO A 295 9.11 0.71 3.68
CA PRO A 295 9.80 0.12 4.81
C PRO A 295 10.11 1.18 5.87
N ALA A 296 9.85 0.87 7.14
CA ALA A 296 10.06 1.82 8.23
C ALA A 296 11.53 2.16 8.54
N PHE A 297 12.53 1.55 7.87
CA PHE A 297 13.91 2.03 7.98
C PHE A 297 14.17 3.29 7.16
N ASP A 298 13.26 3.65 6.26
CA ASP A 298 13.37 4.84 5.41
C ASP A 298 12.95 6.13 6.15
N GLU A 299 12.92 6.09 7.49
CA GLU A 299 12.76 7.25 8.34
C GLU A 299 14.16 7.72 8.83
N PRO A 300 14.53 9.01 8.68
CA PRO A 300 13.70 10.12 8.20
C PRO A 300 13.73 10.29 6.67
N GLU A 301 12.61 10.79 6.14
CA GLU A 301 12.45 11.14 4.72
C GLU A 301 13.54 12.14 4.27
N PRO A 302 14.27 11.88 3.17
CA PRO A 302 15.18 12.86 2.61
C PRO A 302 14.38 14.04 2.03
N LEU A 303 14.99 15.23 2.01
CA LEU A 303 14.29 16.46 1.61
C LEU A 303 13.62 16.38 0.22
N LEU A 304 14.14 15.59 -0.71
CA LEU A 304 13.46 15.34 -1.98
C LEU A 304 13.78 13.91 -2.38
N GLN A 305 12.78 13.03 -2.32
CA GLN A 305 12.88 11.68 -2.85
C GLN A 305 12.03 11.58 -4.12
N GLU A 306 12.65 11.21 -5.25
CA GLU A 306 11.93 11.04 -6.51
C GLU A 306 11.41 9.60 -6.70
N ARG A 307 11.50 8.75 -5.68
CA ARG A 307 11.32 7.31 -5.84
C ARG A 307 10.59 6.70 -4.63
N PRO A 308 9.31 6.32 -4.78
CA PRO A 308 8.61 5.56 -3.75
C PRO A 308 9.04 4.10 -3.78
N PHE A 309 8.79 3.39 -2.67
CA PHE A 309 8.85 1.94 -2.66
C PHE A 309 7.74 1.31 -3.51
N VAL A 310 7.85 0.00 -3.62
CA VAL A 310 7.25 -0.81 -4.67
C VAL A 310 5.75 -1.05 -4.50
N ILE A 311 5.24 -1.08 -3.28
CA ILE A 311 3.84 -1.45 -3.02
C ILE A 311 2.98 -0.18 -3.09
N ARG A 312 2.10 -0.10 -4.10
CA ARG A 312 1.34 1.12 -4.46
C ARG A 312 -0.16 0.85 -4.45
N PRO A 313 -0.77 0.61 -3.27
CA PRO A 313 -2.15 0.16 -3.19
C PRO A 313 -3.15 1.19 -3.70
N TYR A 314 -2.83 2.50 -3.71
CA TYR A 314 -3.77 3.54 -4.13
C TYR A 314 -3.15 4.45 -5.17
N ARG A 315 -3.87 4.70 -6.27
CA ARG A 315 -3.45 5.63 -7.32
C ARG A 315 -4.67 6.22 -8.03
N ASN A 316 -4.82 7.54 -7.95
CA ASN A 316 -6.00 8.24 -8.44
C ASN A 316 -5.58 9.49 -9.22
N PRO A 317 -6.15 9.77 -10.41
CA PRO A 317 -5.94 11.05 -11.05
C PRO A 317 -6.55 12.17 -10.17
N ILE A 318 -5.85 13.30 -10.05
CA ILE A 318 -6.38 14.48 -9.37
C ILE A 318 -7.33 15.22 -10.32
N GLY A 319 -6.82 15.63 -11.48
CA GLY A 319 -7.58 16.16 -12.61
C GLY A 319 -8.38 17.44 -12.32
N GLU A 320 -9.24 17.78 -13.29
CA GLU A 320 -10.10 18.97 -13.21
C GLU A 320 -11.12 18.84 -12.09
N GLY A 321 -11.33 19.95 -11.37
CA GLY A 321 -12.32 20.05 -10.31
C GLY A 321 -12.04 21.28 -9.47
N ARG A 322 -13.02 21.73 -8.70
CA ARG A 322 -12.79 22.77 -7.69
C ARG A 322 -11.94 22.21 -6.56
N ALA A 323 -11.31 23.09 -5.80
CA ALA A 323 -10.60 22.75 -4.57
C ALA A 323 -11.46 21.85 -3.65
N SER A 324 -12.69 22.30 -3.43
CA SER A 324 -13.70 21.63 -2.59
C SER A 324 -14.25 20.31 -3.15
N ASP A 325 -13.97 19.98 -4.40
CA ASP A 325 -14.54 18.78 -5.01
C ASP A 325 -13.83 17.54 -4.43
N PRO A 326 -14.55 16.63 -3.76
CA PRO A 326 -13.97 15.47 -3.09
C PRO A 326 -13.52 14.46 -4.14
N ARG A 327 -12.29 13.97 -4.01
CA ARG A 327 -11.68 13.03 -4.95
C ARG A 327 -11.52 11.68 -4.27
N ARG A 328 -12.17 10.65 -4.83
CA ARG A 328 -12.16 9.28 -4.28
C ARG A 328 -10.76 8.70 -4.35
N ILE A 329 -10.35 8.10 -3.24
CA ILE A 329 -9.17 7.24 -3.17
C ILE A 329 -9.64 5.82 -3.46
N ILE A 330 -9.00 5.14 -4.41
CA ILE A 330 -9.43 3.82 -4.88
C ILE A 330 -8.24 2.88 -4.91
N TYR A 331 -8.42 1.72 -4.28
CA TYR A 331 -7.46 0.64 -4.30
C TYR A 331 -7.24 0.12 -5.72
N GLN A 332 -5.98 -0.05 -6.11
CA GLN A 332 -5.57 -0.68 -7.35
C GLN A 332 -5.44 -2.18 -7.10
N ASP A 333 -6.21 -2.99 -7.81
CA ASP A 333 -6.21 -4.46 -7.68
C ASP A 333 -5.00 -5.05 -8.43
N ASN A 334 -3.79 -4.69 -7.99
CA ASN A 334 -2.52 -5.05 -8.60
C ASN A 334 -1.45 -5.45 -7.56
N ASP A 335 -1.89 -5.95 -6.41
CA ASP A 335 -0.98 -6.42 -5.37
C ASP A 335 -0.03 -7.50 -5.89
N PRO A 336 1.22 -7.51 -5.41
CA PRO A 336 2.13 -8.61 -5.64
C PRO A 336 1.55 -9.95 -5.18
N VAL A 337 1.71 -10.97 -6.03
CA VAL A 337 1.31 -12.34 -5.72
C VAL A 337 2.40 -13.32 -6.10
N GLY A 338 2.46 -14.45 -5.38
CA GLY A 338 3.35 -15.54 -5.73
C GLY A 338 2.68 -16.92 -5.62
N LEU A 339 3.21 -17.88 -6.37
CA LEU A 339 2.79 -19.28 -6.32
C LEU A 339 4.02 -20.19 -6.28
N ALA A 340 4.13 -20.98 -5.22
CA ALA A 340 5.07 -22.08 -5.12
C ALA A 340 4.39 -23.41 -5.46
N ALA A 341 5.05 -24.23 -6.28
CA ALA A 341 4.59 -25.57 -6.64
C ALA A 341 5.80 -26.47 -6.99
N PRO A 342 5.62 -27.81 -7.13
CA PRO A 342 6.70 -28.67 -7.60
C PRO A 342 7.24 -28.21 -8.96
N ALA A 343 8.56 -28.21 -9.11
CA ALA A 343 9.20 -28.08 -10.41
C ALA A 343 8.93 -29.38 -11.18
N GLY A 344 8.07 -29.31 -12.20
CA GLY A 344 7.52 -30.47 -12.91
C GLY A 344 8.52 -31.38 -13.60
#